data_AF-A0A1S3D6G5-F1
#
_entry.id   AF-A0A1S3D6G5-F1
#
_cell.length_a   1.000
_cell.length_b   1.000
_cell.length_c   1.000
_cell.angle_alpha   90.00
_cell.angle_beta   90.00
_cell.angle_gamma   90.00
#
_symmetry.space_group_name_H-M   'P 1'
#
loop_
_entity.id
_entity.type
_entity.pdbx_description
1 polymer ?
#
loop_
_entity_poly.entity_id
_entity_poly.type
_entity_poly.pdbx_seq_one_letter_code
_entity_poly.pdbx_strand_id
1 'polypeptide(L)'
;MGQLILRNYSLMKVKRNEQYLESLPEKHQKLLSKYKDHLNDLKSCIDKNYEIIKLIIKDVGVMFENVPSSEPIKLISPLPNSTDLEKVQTTLKQFVRDWSEEGSEERKTCYEPIISEILARFPPETITDLEKVQTTLKQFVRDWSEEGSEERKTCYEPIISEILARFPPETM
;
A
#
# COMPACT_ATOMS: atom_id res chain seq x y z
N MET A 1 4.56 -16.59 9.08
CA MET A 1 3.45 -16.84 10.04
C MET A 1 2.56 -15.60 10.25
N GLY A 2 3.13 -14.40 10.44
CA GLY A 2 2.38 -13.14 10.58
C GLY A 2 1.43 -12.75 9.45
N GLN A 3 1.76 -13.01 8.17
CA GLN A 3 0.90 -12.58 7.06
C GLN A 3 -0.38 -13.44 6.93
N LEU A 4 -0.28 -14.74 7.20
CA LEU A 4 -1.43 -15.63 7.23
C LEU A 4 -2.47 -15.16 8.27
N ILE A 5 -2.00 -14.52 9.35
CA ILE A 5 -2.83 -14.01 10.43
C ILE A 5 -3.65 -12.80 9.97
N LEU A 6 -3.10 -11.88 9.17
CA LEU A 6 -3.87 -10.74 8.64
C LEU A 6 -4.99 -11.17 7.70
N ARG A 7 -4.69 -12.08 6.76
CA ARG A 7 -5.69 -12.63 5.86
C ARG A 7 -6.80 -13.34 6.65
N ASN A 8 -6.42 -14.23 7.55
CA ASN A 8 -7.38 -14.96 8.38
C ASN A 8 -8.20 -14.04 9.27
N TYR A 9 -7.58 -13.03 9.90
CA TYR A 9 -8.26 -12.04 10.72
C TYR A 9 -9.29 -11.24 9.91
N SER A 10 -8.91 -10.78 8.72
CA SER A 10 -9.80 -10.01 7.85
C SER A 10 -10.97 -10.86 7.35
N LEU A 11 -10.71 -12.12 6.96
CA LEU A 11 -11.76 -13.08 6.59
C LEU A 11 -12.69 -13.43 7.76
N MET A 12 -12.17 -13.52 8.98
CA MET A 12 -12.99 -13.73 10.18
C MET A 12 -13.94 -12.56 10.45
N LYS A 13 -13.50 -11.32 10.22
CA LYS A 13 -14.39 -10.15 10.29
C LYS A 13 -15.51 -10.23 9.26
N VAL A 14 -15.19 -10.58 8.02
CA VAL A 14 -16.22 -10.75 6.97
C VAL A 14 -17.19 -11.87 7.34
N LYS A 15 -16.69 -13.02 7.79
CA LYS A 15 -17.53 -14.16 8.20
C LYS A 15 -18.49 -13.78 9.33
N ARG A 16 -18.06 -12.96 10.30
CA ARG A 16 -18.95 -12.47 11.36
C ARG A 16 -20.08 -11.61 10.81
N ASN A 17 -19.80 -10.77 9.81
CA ASN A 17 -20.82 -9.96 9.15
C ASN A 17 -21.79 -10.82 8.31
N GLU A 18 -21.30 -11.88 7.67
CA GLU A 18 -22.14 -12.85 6.97
C GLU A 18 -23.08 -13.57 7.94
N GLN A 19 -22.56 -14.05 9.07
CA GLN A 19 -23.37 -14.69 10.11
C GLN A 19 -24.46 -13.75 10.66
N TYR A 20 -24.13 -12.46 10.83
CA TYR A 20 -25.12 -11.46 11.20
C TYR A 20 -26.20 -11.31 10.13
N LEU A 21 -25.81 -11.21 8.85
CA LEU A 21 -26.75 -11.12 7.73
C LEU A 21 -27.66 -12.35 7.66
N GLU A 22 -27.10 -13.55 7.80
CA GLU A 22 -27.82 -14.83 7.79
C GLU A 22 -28.78 -14.98 8.98
N SER A 23 -28.50 -14.29 10.10
CA SER A 23 -29.39 -14.29 11.27
C SER A 23 -30.65 -13.42 11.10
N LEU A 24 -30.71 -12.57 10.08
CA LEU A 24 -31.86 -11.71 9.82
C LEU A 24 -33.04 -12.49 9.21
N PRO A 25 -34.30 -12.02 9.35
CA PRO A 25 -35.42 -12.62 8.63
C PRO A 25 -35.22 -12.59 7.11
N GLU A 26 -35.73 -13.61 6.38
CA GLU A 26 -35.53 -13.74 4.92
C GLU A 26 -35.88 -12.48 4.12
N LYS A 27 -36.93 -11.76 4.55
CA LYS A 27 -37.34 -10.51 3.90
C LYS A 27 -36.22 -9.46 3.95
N HIS A 28 -35.52 -9.35 5.09
CA HIS A 28 -34.43 -8.38 5.26
C HIS A 28 -33.16 -8.86 4.54
N GLN A 29 -32.88 -10.16 4.53
CA GLN A 29 -31.79 -10.72 3.74
C GLN A 29 -31.95 -10.40 2.25
N LYS A 30 -33.18 -10.55 1.70
CA LYS A 30 -33.48 -10.22 0.30
C LYS A 30 -33.28 -8.73 -0.02
N LEU A 31 -33.59 -7.83 0.91
CA LEU A 31 -33.35 -6.39 0.75
C LEU A 31 -31.84 -6.05 0.75
N LEU A 32 -31.02 -6.89 1.38
CA LEU A 32 -29.58 -6.72 1.54
C LEU A 32 -28.77 -7.58 0.57
N SER A 33 -29.34 -8.01 -0.56
CA SER A 33 -28.63 -8.81 -1.57
C SER A 33 -27.33 -8.14 -2.04
N LYS A 34 -27.36 -6.84 -2.32
CA LYS A 34 -26.16 -6.05 -2.70
C LYS A 34 -25.09 -6.04 -1.60
N TYR A 35 -25.50 -6.05 -0.33
CA TYR A 35 -24.55 -6.13 0.78
C TYR A 35 -23.90 -7.51 0.84
N LYS A 36 -24.65 -8.59 0.56
CA LYS A 36 -24.09 -9.94 0.42
C LYS A 36 -23.05 -10.01 -0.69
N ASP A 37 -23.34 -9.42 -1.85
CA ASP A 37 -22.40 -9.35 -2.96
C ASP A 37 -21.14 -8.58 -2.56
N HIS A 38 -21.31 -7.42 -1.90
CA HIS A 38 -20.19 -6.65 -1.36
C HIS A 38 -19.32 -7.44 -0.37
N LEU A 39 -19.89 -8.30 0.48
CA LEU A 39 -19.11 -9.16 1.37
C LEU A 39 -18.28 -10.19 0.60
N ASN A 40 -18.75 -10.68 -0.55
CA ASN A 40 -17.96 -11.55 -1.43
C ASN A 40 -16.83 -10.78 -2.11
N ASP A 41 -17.10 -9.58 -2.60
CA ASP A 41 -16.08 -8.70 -3.19
C ASP A 41 -14.98 -8.40 -2.17
N LEU A 42 -15.37 -8.13 -0.91
CA LEU A 42 -14.40 -7.94 0.18
C LEU A 42 -13.49 -9.15 0.39
N LYS A 43 -13.99 -10.39 0.25
CA LYS A 43 -13.14 -11.59 0.34
C LYS A 43 -12.14 -11.65 -0.81
N SER A 44 -12.58 -11.35 -2.03
CA SER A 44 -11.71 -11.28 -3.21
C SER A 44 -10.61 -10.22 -3.02
N CYS A 45 -10.98 -9.03 -2.55
CA CYS A 45 -10.03 -7.97 -2.24
C CYS A 45 -9.03 -8.35 -1.14
N ILE A 46 -9.48 -9.04 -0.08
CA ILE A 46 -8.58 -9.55 0.97
C ILE A 46 -7.54 -10.51 0.39
N ASP A 47 -7.95 -11.37 -0.53
CA ASP A 47 -7.06 -12.34 -1.17
C ASP A 47 -6.04 -11.64 -2.08
N LYS A 48 -6.47 -10.70 -2.92
CA LYS A 48 -5.57 -9.89 -3.76
C LYS A 48 -4.56 -9.10 -2.92
N ASN A 49 -5.02 -8.43 -1.86
CA ASN A 49 -4.15 -7.70 -0.95
C ASN A 49 -3.12 -8.64 -0.28
N TYR A 50 -3.53 -9.86 0.06
CA TYR A 50 -2.61 -10.85 0.61
C TYR A 50 -1.52 -11.26 -0.38
N GLU A 51 -1.86 -11.42 -1.67
CA GLU A 51 -0.87 -11.70 -2.70
C GLU A 51 0.15 -10.56 -2.86
N ILE A 52 -0.30 -9.29 -2.85
CA ILE A 52 0.60 -8.13 -2.87
C ILE A 52 1.55 -8.14 -1.67
N ILE A 53 1.02 -8.37 -0.46
CA ILE A 53 1.84 -8.44 0.74
C ILE A 53 2.91 -9.54 0.62
N LYS A 54 2.56 -10.70 0.05
CA LYS A 54 3.53 -11.78 -0.19
C LYS A 54 4.64 -11.37 -1.15
N LEU A 55 4.35 -10.54 -2.15
CA LEU A 55 5.35 -10.03 -3.08
C LEU A 55 6.28 -9.03 -2.38
N ILE A 56 5.75 -8.09 -1.60
CA ILE A 56 6.53 -7.06 -0.88
C ILE A 56 7.59 -7.69 0.02
N ILE A 57 7.23 -8.76 0.73
CA ILE A 57 8.11 -9.41 1.72
C ILE A 57 9.07 -10.44 1.13
N LYS A 58 8.87 -10.85 -0.13
CA LYS A 58 9.50 -12.04 -0.71
C LYS A 58 11.03 -11.98 -0.61
N ASP A 59 11.57 -10.78 -0.84
CA ASP A 59 13.00 -10.54 -0.95
C ASP A 59 13.55 -9.65 0.19
N VAL A 60 12.72 -9.34 1.20
CA VAL A 60 13.12 -8.47 2.34
C VAL A 60 14.29 -9.05 3.14
N GLY A 61 14.41 -10.37 3.21
CA GLY A 61 15.50 -11.04 3.92
C GLY A 61 16.87 -10.88 3.27
N VAL A 62 16.94 -10.49 2.00
CA VAL A 62 18.19 -10.33 1.24
C VAL A 62 18.47 -8.89 0.82
N MET A 63 17.50 -7.98 0.96
CA MET A 63 17.62 -6.59 0.54
C MET A 63 18.39 -5.67 1.50
N PHE A 64 18.54 -6.05 2.77
CA PHE A 64 19.19 -5.20 3.78
C PHE A 64 20.58 -5.73 4.14
N GLU A 65 21.63 -5.10 3.60
CA GLU A 65 23.04 -5.44 3.85
C GLU A 65 23.46 -5.32 5.33
N ASN A 66 22.70 -4.55 6.13
CA ASN A 66 22.97 -4.32 7.55
C ASN A 66 22.44 -5.42 8.48
N VAL A 67 21.86 -6.50 7.94
CA VAL A 67 21.42 -7.66 8.71
C VAL A 67 22.40 -8.80 8.43
N PRO A 68 23.17 -9.29 9.43
CA PRO A 68 24.12 -10.37 9.20
C PRO A 68 23.41 -11.58 8.60
N SER A 69 23.83 -11.93 7.39
CA SER A 69 23.24 -12.94 6.49
C SER A 69 23.38 -14.39 6.98
N SER A 70 23.88 -14.61 8.20
CA SER A 70 24.22 -15.92 8.74
C SER A 70 23.24 -16.48 9.77
N GLU A 71 22.23 -15.73 10.20
CA GLU A 71 21.12 -16.30 10.97
C GLU A 71 19.82 -16.21 10.17
N PRO A 72 19.10 -17.33 9.94
CA PRO A 72 17.73 -17.24 9.46
C PRO A 72 17.01 -16.34 10.45
N ILE A 73 16.46 -15.21 9.98
CA ILE A 73 15.68 -14.28 10.80
C ILE A 73 14.76 -15.16 11.64
N LYS A 74 15.10 -15.30 12.93
CA LYS A 74 14.30 -16.10 13.84
C LYS A 74 12.99 -15.36 13.87
N LEU A 75 12.01 -15.87 13.14
CA LEU A 75 10.62 -15.42 13.09
C LEU A 75 9.95 -15.73 14.44
N ILE A 76 10.63 -15.45 15.55
CA ILE A 76 10.08 -15.37 16.89
C ILE A 76 9.56 -13.93 17.05
N SER A 77 8.78 -13.46 16.07
CA SER A 77 7.93 -12.31 16.30
C SER A 77 6.72 -12.82 17.08
N PRO A 78 6.31 -12.17 18.18
CA PRO A 78 5.04 -12.49 18.82
C PRO A 78 3.91 -12.43 17.78
N LEU A 79 2.85 -13.21 18.02
CA LEU A 79 1.65 -13.17 17.19
C LEU A 79 1.25 -11.69 16.97
N PRO A 80 1.04 -11.23 15.72
CA PRO A 80 0.68 -9.84 15.46
C PRO A 80 -0.53 -9.45 16.30
N ASN A 81 -0.41 -8.36 17.06
CA ASN A 81 -1.52 -7.84 17.84
C ASN A 81 -2.44 -6.97 16.95
N SER A 82 -3.55 -6.46 17.49
CA SER A 82 -4.49 -5.63 16.73
C SER A 82 -3.85 -4.39 16.12
N THR A 83 -2.90 -3.77 16.83
CA THR A 83 -2.17 -2.58 16.38
C THR A 83 -1.29 -2.90 15.17
N ASP A 84 -0.66 -4.07 15.14
CA ASP A 84 0.15 -4.50 13.99
C ASP A 84 -0.71 -4.70 12.74
N LEU A 85 -1.93 -5.23 12.91
CA LEU A 85 -2.90 -5.39 11.82
C LEU A 85 -3.38 -4.03 11.27
N GLU A 86 -3.64 -3.06 12.16
CA GLU A 86 -4.00 -1.69 11.79
C GLU A 86 -2.87 -0.98 11.01
N LYS A 87 -1.61 -1.24 11.39
CA LYS A 87 -0.46 -0.72 10.64
C LYS A 87 -0.43 -1.26 9.22
N VAL A 88 -0.62 -2.57 9.02
CA VAL A 88 -0.63 -3.13 7.65
C VAL A 88 -1.78 -2.53 6.82
N GLN A 89 -2.96 -2.36 7.41
CA GLN A 89 -4.08 -1.69 6.73
C GLN A 89 -3.75 -0.25 6.35
N THR A 90 -3.09 0.49 7.24
CA THR A 90 -2.66 1.87 6.98
C THR A 90 -1.59 1.91 5.89
N THR A 91 -0.63 0.98 5.90
CA THR A 91 0.38 0.86 4.83
C THR A 91 -0.26 0.58 3.47
N LEU A 92 -1.27 -0.29 3.39
CA LEU A 92 -2.01 -0.50 2.14
C LEU A 92 -2.70 0.78 1.65
N LYS A 93 -3.23 1.61 2.55
CA LYS A 93 -3.82 2.91 2.19
C LYS A 93 -2.78 3.93 1.75
N GLN A 94 -1.58 3.91 2.33
CA GLN A 94 -0.46 4.76 1.91
C GLN A 94 -0.08 4.50 0.45
N PHE A 95 -0.16 3.25 -0.03
CA PHE A 95 0.07 2.96 -1.45
C PHE A 95 -0.89 3.69 -2.38
N VAL A 96 -2.17 3.82 -2.01
CA VAL A 96 -3.15 4.56 -2.82
C VAL A 96 -2.79 6.04 -2.83
N ARG A 97 -2.61 6.63 -1.64
CA ARG A 97 -2.28 8.05 -1.49
C ARG A 97 -1.02 8.43 -2.24
N ASP A 98 0.04 7.66 -2.05
CA ASP A 98 1.35 7.98 -2.61
C ASP A 98 1.43 7.50 -4.07
N TRP A 99 1.04 6.28 -4.41
CA TRP A 99 1.41 5.69 -5.70
C TRP A 99 0.27 5.48 -6.70
N SER A 100 -0.98 5.83 -6.37
CA SER A 100 -2.10 5.69 -7.31
C SER A 100 -2.52 7.02 -7.93
N GLU A 101 -3.28 6.94 -9.03
CA GLU A 101 -3.87 8.11 -9.67
C GLU A 101 -4.93 8.76 -8.77
N GLU A 102 -5.73 7.94 -8.07
CA GLU A 102 -6.73 8.41 -7.12
C GLU A 102 -6.11 9.24 -5.97
N GLY A 103 -4.85 8.99 -5.63
CA GLY A 103 -4.11 9.79 -4.64
C GLY A 103 -3.60 11.14 -5.16
N SER A 104 -3.64 11.39 -6.47
CA SER A 104 -2.99 12.56 -7.11
C SER A 104 -3.44 13.90 -6.54
N GLU A 105 -4.75 14.09 -6.35
CA GLU A 105 -5.30 15.33 -5.81
C GLU A 105 -4.91 15.56 -4.34
N GLU A 106 -4.84 14.49 -3.54
CA GLU A 106 -4.40 14.57 -2.15
C GLU A 106 -2.91 14.95 -2.08
N ARG A 107 -2.08 14.38 -2.96
CA ARG A 107 -0.65 14.72 -3.05
C ARG A 107 -0.43 16.14 -3.50
N LYS A 108 -1.17 16.59 -4.52
CA LYS A 108 -1.12 17.98 -4.96
C LYS A 108 -1.50 18.93 -3.82
N THR A 109 -2.57 18.63 -3.10
CA THR A 109 -3.01 19.47 -1.98
C THR A 109 -1.98 19.49 -0.83
N CYS A 110 -1.38 18.34 -0.51
CA CYS A 110 -0.51 18.20 0.66
C CYS A 110 0.96 18.53 0.39
N TYR A 111 1.51 18.11 -0.75
CA TYR A 111 2.93 18.20 -1.06
C TYR A 111 3.29 19.43 -1.88
N GLU A 112 2.44 19.88 -2.80
CA GLU A 112 2.72 21.05 -3.66
C GLU A 112 3.09 22.31 -2.88
N PRO A 113 2.38 22.70 -1.79
CA PRO A 113 2.75 23.90 -1.03
C PRO A 113 4.11 23.79 -0.36
N ILE A 114 4.46 22.58 0.11
CA ILE A 114 5.74 22.32 0.78
C ILE A 114 6.87 22.37 -0.25
N ILE A 115 6.70 21.71 -1.39
CA ILE A 115 7.68 21.70 -2.48
C ILE A 115 7.90 23.12 -3.00
N SER A 116 6.82 23.87 -3.24
CA SER A 116 6.87 25.25 -3.72
C SER A 116 7.66 26.16 -2.77
N GLU A 117 7.40 26.07 -1.47
CA GLU A 117 8.10 26.87 -0.47
C GLU A 117 9.59 26.51 -0.38
N ILE A 118 9.92 25.21 -0.49
CA ILE A 118 11.32 24.78 -0.51
C ILE A 118 12.03 25.32 -1.75
N LEU A 119 11.45 25.18 -2.94
CA LEU A 119 12.04 25.68 -4.18
C LEU A 119 12.21 27.21 -4.18
N ALA A 120 11.25 27.94 -3.59
CA ALA A 120 11.34 29.39 -3.46
C ALA A 120 12.49 29.84 -2.54
N ARG A 121 12.71 29.13 -1.42
CA ARG A 121 13.77 29.46 -0.45
C ARG A 121 15.14 28.92 -0.85
N PHE A 122 15.15 27.82 -1.59
CA PHE A 122 16.35 27.08 -1.95
C PHE A 122 16.40 26.84 -3.45
N PRO A 123 16.65 27.89 -4.26
CA PRO A 123 16.73 27.76 -5.71
C PRO A 123 17.83 26.77 -6.11
N PRO A 124 17.57 25.83 -7.03
CA PRO A 124 18.52 24.78 -7.43
C PRO A 124 19.90 25.30 -7.86
N GLU A 125 19.94 26.53 -8.36
CA GLU A 125 21.14 27.18 -8.89
C GLU A 125 22.11 27.71 -7.81
N THR A 126 21.68 27.78 -6.55
CA THR A 126 22.40 28.53 -5.50
C THR A 126 23.06 27.67 -4.42
N ILE A 127 23.00 26.34 -4.53
CA ILE A 127 23.22 25.47 -3.37
C ILE A 127 24.28 24.40 -3.64
N THR A 128 25.42 24.51 -2.97
CA THR A 128 26.55 23.57 -3.03
C THR A 128 26.61 22.56 -1.88
N ASP A 129 25.93 22.79 -0.75
CA ASP A 129 26.22 22.09 0.53
C ASP A 129 25.14 21.12 0.99
N LEU A 130 24.53 20.40 0.04
CA LEU A 130 23.18 19.92 0.25
C LEU A 130 22.95 18.48 -0.21
N GLU A 131 23.96 17.60 -0.22
CA GLU A 131 23.78 16.21 -0.71
C GLU A 131 22.56 15.49 -0.10
N LYS A 132 22.28 15.67 1.20
CA LYS A 132 21.13 15.03 1.86
C LYS A 132 19.79 15.72 1.57
N VAL A 133 19.71 17.05 1.64
CA VAL A 133 18.45 17.74 1.29
C VAL A 133 18.23 17.73 -0.23
N GLN A 134 19.28 17.60 -1.05
CA GLN A 134 19.21 17.31 -2.47
C GLN A 134 18.69 15.90 -2.68
N THR A 135 19.10 14.87 -1.92
CA THR A 135 18.48 13.55 -2.04
C THR A 135 16.99 13.60 -1.69
N THR A 136 16.60 14.31 -0.62
CA THR A 136 15.18 14.48 -0.28
C THR A 136 14.43 15.29 -1.33
N LEU A 137 14.98 16.40 -1.83
CA LEU A 137 14.36 17.21 -2.87
C LEU A 137 14.31 16.48 -4.21
N LYS A 138 15.37 15.76 -4.59
CA LYS A 138 15.39 14.88 -5.77
C LYS A 138 14.39 13.75 -5.61
N GLN A 139 14.21 13.20 -4.41
CA GLN A 139 13.16 12.23 -4.11
C GLN A 139 11.77 12.86 -4.34
N PHE A 140 11.54 14.08 -3.84
CA PHE A 140 10.26 14.79 -4.06
C PHE A 140 10.04 15.13 -5.54
N VAL A 141 11.06 15.59 -6.26
CA VAL A 141 11.00 15.88 -7.70
C VAL A 141 10.72 14.60 -8.48
N ARG A 142 11.49 13.54 -8.23
CA ARG A 142 11.30 12.22 -8.84
C ARG A 142 9.91 11.66 -8.58
N ASP A 143 9.45 11.67 -7.34
CA ASP A 143 8.20 11.00 -6.98
C ASP A 143 6.97 11.86 -7.30
N TRP A 144 7.07 13.20 -7.25
CA TRP A 144 5.91 14.08 -7.22
C TRP A 144 5.90 15.25 -8.21
N SER A 145 7.00 15.55 -8.91
CA SER A 145 6.99 16.62 -9.93
C SER A 145 6.75 16.08 -11.35
N GLU A 146 6.46 17.00 -12.28
CA GLU A 146 6.32 16.69 -13.70
C GLU A 146 7.65 16.25 -14.31
N GLU A 147 8.76 16.89 -13.91
CA GLU A 147 10.12 16.55 -14.35
C GLU A 147 10.52 15.12 -13.95
N GLY A 148 10.01 14.63 -12.81
CA GLY A 148 10.23 13.24 -12.36
C GLY A 148 9.45 12.19 -13.15
N SER A 149 8.50 12.58 -14.01
CA SER A 149 7.58 11.64 -14.69
C SER A 149 8.32 10.60 -15.53
N GLU A 150 9.37 10.97 -16.25
CA GLU A 150 10.11 10.04 -17.11
C GLU A 150 10.91 9.00 -16.29
N GLU A 151 11.43 9.41 -15.13
CA GLU A 151 12.15 8.52 -14.22
C GLU A 151 11.17 7.57 -13.52
N ARG A 152 9.99 8.06 -13.09
CA ARG A 152 8.91 7.19 -12.58
C ARG A 152 8.46 6.19 -13.62
N LYS A 153 8.29 6.62 -14.87
CA LYS A 153 7.94 5.74 -15.98
C LYS A 153 8.98 4.61 -16.12
N THR A 154 10.26 4.97 -16.12
CA THR A 154 11.35 4.00 -16.28
C THR A 154 11.46 3.03 -15.10
N CYS A 155 11.34 3.53 -13.86
CA CYS A 155 11.60 2.76 -12.65
C CYS A 155 10.36 2.04 -12.10
N TYR A 156 9.17 2.65 -12.19
CA TYR A 156 7.94 2.14 -11.60
C TYR A 156 7.03 1.45 -12.59
N GLU A 157 7.02 1.84 -13.87
CA GLU A 157 6.13 1.22 -14.85
C GLU A 157 6.35 -0.29 -15.04
N PRO A 158 7.58 -0.84 -14.99
CA PRO A 158 7.77 -2.30 -15.02
C PRO A 158 7.11 -3.00 -13.83
N ILE A 159 7.20 -2.39 -12.63
CA ILE A 159 6.61 -2.92 -11.40
C ILE A 159 5.09 -2.84 -11.46
N ILE A 160 4.56 -1.68 -11.85
CA ILE A 160 3.12 -1.44 -11.99
C ILE A 160 2.53 -2.35 -13.08
N SER A 161 3.20 -2.49 -14.21
CA SER A 161 2.77 -3.38 -15.31
C SER A 161 2.70 -4.84 -14.86
N GLU A 162 3.70 -5.31 -14.10
CA GLU A 162 3.68 -6.66 -13.55
C GLU A 162 2.54 -6.86 -12.53
N ILE A 163 2.26 -5.84 -11.71
CA ILE A 163 1.12 -5.85 -10.79
C ILE A 163 -0.20 -5.89 -11.57
N LEU A 164 -0.40 -5.03 -12.57
CA LEU A 164 -1.61 -4.98 -13.38
C LEU A 164 -1.81 -6.24 -14.22
N ALA A 165 -0.74 -6.85 -14.74
CA ALA A 165 -0.80 -8.10 -15.48
C ALA A 165 -1.26 -9.27 -14.58
N ARG A 166 -0.83 -9.27 -13.30
CA ARG A 166 -1.23 -10.29 -12.32
C ARG A 166 -2.58 -10.01 -11.68
N PHE A 167 -2.96 -8.74 -11.57
CA PHE A 167 -4.20 -8.26 -10.93
C PHE A 167 -4.92 -7.25 -11.83
N PRO A 168 -5.51 -7.70 -12.95
CA PRO A 168 -6.17 -6.79 -13.89
C PRO A 168 -7.41 -6.14 -13.24
N PRO A 169 -7.67 -4.84 -13.49
CA PRO A 169 -8.74 -4.09 -12.84
C PRO A 169 -10.14 -4.65 -13.15
N GLU A 170 -10.32 -5.33 -14.28
CA GLU A 170 -11.57 -6.00 -14.69
C GLU A 170 -11.93 -7.22 -13.82
N THR A 171 -11.00 -7.69 -12.96
CA THR A 171 -11.27 -8.78 -12.02
C THR A 171 -11.70 -8.31 -10.64
N MET A 172 -11.78 -6.99 -10.39
CA MET A 172 -12.23 -6.41 -9.12
C MET A 172 -13.75 -6.34 -9.00
#